data_AF-A0A136WIX0-F1
#
_entry.id   AF-A0A136WIX0-F1
#
_cell.length_a   1.000
_cell.length_b   1.000
_cell.length_c   1.000
_cell.angle_alpha   90.00
_cell.angle_beta   90.00
_cell.angle_gamma   90.00
#
_symmetry.space_group_name_H-M   'P 1'
#
loop_
_entity.id
_entity.type
_entity.pdbx_description
1 polymer ?
#
loop_
_entity_poly.entity_id
_entity_poly.type
_entity_poly.pdbx_seq_one_letter_code
_entity_poly.pdbx_strand_id
1 'polypeptide(L)'
;MKVLVACEESQAVTIELRKLGHEAYSCDIEPCSGGHPEWHIQGDALELLKIKWDMIIAHPPCTYLSNAGACRLYPQKGVLNEERYMKGLEAKGFFLKFYNADCDRIAIENPVSSKVFQMPRHSQEIQPYEYDPENEHPYTKKTRLWLKGLPQLIPTSPDAKPIGPYVPAGTGRKDRNKYGAAKRGDDAKNRAKTFPGIAKAMAEQWGGQL
;
A
#
# COMPACT_ATOMS: atom_id res chain seq x y z
N MET A 1 -1.72 -4.41 -21.67
CA MET A 1 -1.46 -3.06 -21.13
C MET A 1 -0.06 -3.03 -20.56
N LYS A 2 0.59 -1.87 -20.64
CA LYS A 2 1.86 -1.59 -19.99
C LYS A 2 1.61 -0.93 -18.63
N VAL A 3 1.99 -1.61 -17.55
CA VAL A 3 1.65 -1.22 -16.18
C VAL A 3 2.89 -1.03 -15.34
N LEU A 4 2.97 0.09 -14.62
CA LEU A 4 3.98 0.31 -13.60
C LEU A 4 3.38 -0.01 -12.23
N VAL A 5 4.04 -0.89 -11.48
CA VAL A 5 3.79 -1.10 -10.05
C VAL A 5 4.97 -0.49 -9.27
N ALA A 6 4.81 0.77 -8.88
CA ALA A 6 5.84 1.57 -8.25
C ALA A 6 5.94 1.35 -6.73
N CYS A 7 7.17 1.42 -6.21
CA CYS A 7 7.52 1.13 -4.82
C CYS A 7 7.09 -0.28 -4.39
N GLU A 8 7.28 -1.27 -5.27
CA GLU A 8 6.95 -2.66 -5.01
C GLU A 8 8.18 -3.56 -5.23
N GLU A 9 8.78 -4.01 -4.14
CA GLU A 9 9.85 -5.03 -4.18
C GLU A 9 9.31 -6.47 -4.18
N SER A 10 8.11 -6.69 -3.62
CA SER A 10 7.54 -8.03 -3.42
C SER A 10 6.85 -8.61 -4.65
N GLN A 11 6.59 -7.79 -5.66
CA GLN A 11 5.87 -8.15 -6.90
C GLN A 11 4.46 -8.73 -6.70
N ALA A 12 3.80 -8.42 -5.58
CA ALA A 12 2.51 -9.02 -5.25
C ALA A 12 1.45 -8.69 -6.30
N VAL A 13 1.33 -7.42 -6.70
CA VAL A 13 0.41 -6.97 -7.75
C VAL A 13 0.99 -7.27 -9.13
N THR A 14 2.30 -7.08 -9.30
CA THR A 14 2.99 -7.32 -10.59
C THR A 14 2.80 -8.75 -11.09
N ILE A 15 2.92 -9.75 -10.22
CA ILE A 15 2.74 -11.17 -10.56
C ILE A 15 1.31 -11.43 -11.04
N GLU A 16 0.30 -10.91 -10.34
CA GLU A 16 -1.10 -11.10 -10.73
C GLU A 16 -1.41 -10.42 -12.08
N LEU A 17 -0.89 -9.22 -12.33
CA LEU A 17 -1.00 -8.57 -13.64
C LEU A 17 -0.30 -9.37 -14.75
N ARG A 18 0.86 -9.97 -14.47
CA ARG A 18 1.60 -10.82 -15.42
C ARG A 18 0.86 -12.11 -15.74
N LYS A 19 0.18 -12.73 -14.76
CA LYS A 19 -0.71 -13.89 -14.99
C LYS A 19 -1.85 -13.56 -15.96
N LEU A 20 -2.34 -12.31 -15.96
CA LEU A 20 -3.35 -11.81 -16.90
C LEU A 20 -2.77 -11.38 -18.26
N GLY A 21 -1.48 -11.59 -18.51
CA GLY A 21 -0.83 -11.30 -19.79
C GLY A 21 -0.46 -9.82 -19.99
N HIS A 22 -0.41 -9.00 -18.94
CA HIS A 22 0.02 -7.61 -19.06
C HIS A 22 1.55 -7.46 -19.05
N GLU A 23 2.04 -6.41 -19.72
CA GLU A 23 3.43 -5.96 -19.64
C GLU A 23 3.60 -5.13 -18.35
N ALA A 24 3.63 -5.81 -17.20
CA ALA A 24 3.74 -5.17 -15.88
C ALA A 24 5.16 -5.20 -15.33
N TYR A 25 5.62 -4.08 -14.78
CA TYR A 25 6.92 -3.98 -14.13
C TYR A 25 6.78 -3.46 -12.70
N SER A 26 7.35 -4.21 -11.76
CA SER A 26 7.60 -3.73 -10.40
C SER A 26 8.82 -2.81 -10.39
N CYS A 27 8.81 -1.78 -9.55
CA CYS A 27 9.97 -0.90 -9.36
C CYS A 27 10.14 -0.53 -7.89
N ASP A 28 11.34 -0.71 -7.36
CA ASP A 28 11.69 -0.30 -5.99
C ASP A 28 13.20 -0.03 -5.90
N ILE A 29 13.64 0.71 -4.88
CA ILE A 29 15.06 0.84 -4.58
C ILE A 29 15.62 -0.45 -3.95
N GLU A 30 14.75 -1.19 -3.27
CA GLU A 30 15.06 -2.47 -2.65
C GLU A 30 15.18 -3.59 -3.69
N PRO A 31 16.05 -4.59 -3.48
CA PRO A 31 16.12 -5.76 -4.36
C PRO A 31 14.80 -6.53 -4.38
N CYS A 32 14.47 -7.06 -5.56
CA CYS A 32 13.30 -7.91 -5.78
C CYS A 32 13.25 -9.10 -4.80
N SER A 33 12.10 -9.30 -4.14
CA SER A 33 11.80 -10.53 -3.39
C SER A 33 10.69 -11.38 -4.01
N GLY A 34 10.12 -10.97 -5.15
CA GLY A 34 8.99 -11.63 -5.80
C GLY A 34 9.34 -12.82 -6.69
N GLY A 35 10.63 -13.08 -6.92
CA GLY A 35 11.11 -14.23 -7.68
C GLY A 35 11.25 -14.00 -9.19
N HIS A 36 10.87 -12.82 -9.69
CA HIS A 36 10.95 -12.46 -11.11
C HIS A 36 11.80 -11.19 -11.32
N PRO A 37 13.14 -11.27 -11.18
CA PRO A 37 14.03 -10.12 -11.36
C PRO A 37 13.91 -9.48 -12.75
N GLU A 38 13.51 -10.25 -13.77
CA GLU A 38 13.26 -9.78 -15.13
C GLU A 38 12.04 -8.85 -15.27
N TRP A 39 11.14 -8.82 -14.27
CA TRP A 39 10.03 -7.88 -14.17
C TRP A 39 10.27 -6.78 -13.14
N HIS A 40 11.48 -6.69 -12.59
CA HIS A 40 11.84 -5.75 -11.54
C HIS A 40 12.87 -4.72 -12.02
N ILE A 41 12.47 -3.45 -11.95
CA ILE A 41 13.34 -2.32 -12.22
C ILE A 41 13.83 -1.79 -10.88
N GLN A 42 15.06 -2.14 -10.50
CA GLN A 42 15.62 -1.64 -9.25
C GLN A 42 16.13 -0.21 -9.43
N GLY A 43 15.48 0.76 -8.79
CA GLY A 43 15.81 2.18 -8.92
C GLY A 43 14.74 3.12 -8.39
N ASP A 44 14.94 4.43 -8.63
CA ASP A 44 13.95 5.45 -8.25
C ASP A 44 12.73 5.39 -9.17
N ALA A 45 11.57 5.03 -8.60
CA ALA A 45 10.31 4.95 -9.31
C ALA A 45 9.87 6.29 -9.94
N LEU A 46 10.36 7.43 -9.45
CA LEU A 46 10.06 8.74 -10.05
C LEU A 46 10.64 8.89 -11.46
N GLU A 47 11.75 8.21 -11.76
CA GLU A 47 12.32 8.21 -13.11
C GLU A 47 11.39 7.52 -14.11
N LEU A 48 10.67 6.49 -13.66
CA LEU A 48 9.70 5.78 -14.50
C LEU A 48 8.42 6.59 -14.73
N LEU A 49 8.11 7.58 -13.90
CA LEU A 49 6.97 8.49 -14.15
C LEU A 49 7.18 9.41 -15.37
N LYS A 50 8.39 9.48 -15.92
CA LYS A 50 8.72 10.23 -17.15
C LYS A 50 8.35 9.43 -18.42
N ILE A 51 7.99 8.17 -18.26
CA ILE A 51 7.60 7.25 -19.34
C ILE A 51 6.06 7.15 -19.34
N LYS A 52 5.47 6.93 -20.51
CA LYS A 52 4.03 6.70 -20.64
C LYS A 52 3.67 5.28 -20.18
N TRP A 53 2.62 5.20 -19.36
CA TRP A 53 2.04 3.96 -18.83
C TRP A 53 0.53 3.95 -19.06
N ASP A 54 -0.03 2.78 -19.33
CA ASP A 54 -1.48 2.61 -19.45
C ASP A 54 -2.16 2.64 -18.07
N MET A 55 -1.42 2.29 -17.02
CA MET A 55 -1.86 2.30 -15.62
C MET A 55 -0.64 2.36 -14.68
N ILE A 56 -0.79 3.09 -13.57
CA ILE A 56 0.19 3.14 -12.47
C ILE A 56 -0.49 2.67 -11.19
N ILE A 57 0.10 1.67 -10.53
CA ILE A 57 -0.24 1.28 -9.15
C ILE A 57 0.97 1.63 -8.29
N ALA A 58 0.80 2.38 -7.22
CA ALA A 58 1.93 2.86 -6.41
C ALA A 58 1.75 2.57 -4.91
N HIS A 59 2.82 2.14 -4.27
CA HIS A 59 2.89 1.84 -2.83
C HIS A 59 3.94 2.73 -2.12
N PRO A 60 3.86 4.07 -2.24
CA PRO A 60 4.92 4.96 -1.78
C PRO A 60 5.20 4.81 -0.28
N PRO A 61 6.47 4.92 0.17
CA PRO A 61 6.83 4.78 1.58
C PRO A 61 6.03 5.69 2.50
N CYS A 62 5.51 5.12 3.58
CA CYS A 62 4.54 5.79 4.45
C CYS A 62 4.96 5.89 5.93
N THR A 63 6.18 5.49 6.27
CA THR A 63 6.70 5.39 7.65
C THR A 63 6.54 6.69 8.46
N TYR A 64 6.73 7.85 7.81
CA TYR A 64 6.59 9.16 8.44
C TYR A 64 5.17 9.73 8.32
N LEU A 65 4.37 9.27 7.35
CA LEU A 65 2.98 9.69 7.13
C LEU A 65 1.99 8.98 8.05
N SER A 66 2.18 7.69 8.29
CA SER A 66 1.20 6.79 8.90
C SER A 66 0.77 7.23 10.31
N ASN A 67 -0.54 7.18 10.57
CA ASN A 67 -1.14 7.44 11.87
C ASN A 67 -0.75 6.39 12.92
N ALA A 68 -0.34 5.18 12.50
CA ALA A 68 0.24 4.19 13.40
C ALA A 68 1.58 4.68 14.03
N GLY A 69 2.23 5.66 13.38
CA GLY A 69 3.42 6.35 13.88
C GLY A 69 3.11 7.62 14.68
N ALA A 70 1.84 7.94 14.98
CA ALA A 70 1.46 9.20 15.62
C ALA A 70 2.12 9.42 16.99
N CYS A 71 2.32 8.37 17.78
CA CYS A 71 3.03 8.48 19.06
C CYS A 71 4.52 8.85 18.93
N ARG A 72 5.13 8.62 17.74
CA ARG A 72 6.49 9.06 17.44
C ARG A 72 6.49 10.48 16.87
N LEU A 73 5.44 10.84 16.13
CA LEU A 73 5.23 12.20 15.61
C LEU A 73 4.89 13.20 16.72
N TYR A 74 4.17 12.74 17.74
CA TYR A 74 3.85 13.47 18.96
C TYR A 74 4.38 12.70 20.18
N PRO A 75 5.70 12.77 20.45
CA PRO A 75 6.31 12.02 21.57
C PRO A 75 5.75 12.45 22.93
N GLN A 76 5.22 13.67 23.03
CA GLN A 76 4.48 14.17 24.18
C GLN A 76 3.14 14.71 23.67
N LYS A 77 2.11 14.69 24.53
CA LYS A 77 0.74 15.09 24.14
C LYS A 77 0.74 16.53 23.60
N GLY A 78 0.39 16.69 22.32
CA GLY A 78 0.32 17.99 21.66
C GLY A 78 1.66 18.58 21.22
N VAL A 79 2.79 17.96 21.58
CA VAL A 79 4.13 18.42 21.18
C VAL A 79 4.55 17.67 19.92
N LEU A 80 4.62 18.39 18.82
CA LEU A 80 5.05 17.86 17.52
C LEU A 80 6.57 17.67 17.51
N ASN A 81 7.05 16.53 17.02
CA ASN A 81 8.45 16.34 16.67
C ASN A 81 8.69 16.93 15.27
N GLU A 82 9.39 18.06 15.20
CA GLU A 82 9.64 18.81 13.97
C GLU A 82 10.43 18.00 12.93
N GLU A 83 11.47 17.28 13.32
CA GLU A 83 12.27 16.47 12.41
C GLU A 83 11.42 15.39 11.72
N ARG A 84 10.59 14.65 12.49
CA ARG A 84 9.65 13.68 11.91
C ARG A 84 8.58 14.34 11.07
N TYR A 85 8.14 15.53 11.43
CA TYR A 85 7.16 16.28 10.65
C TYR A 85 7.74 16.65 9.28
N MET A 86 8.98 17.15 9.21
CA MET A 86 9.66 17.47 7.96
C MET A 86 9.83 16.24 7.07
N LYS A 87 10.27 15.10 7.63
CA LYS A 87 10.32 13.82 6.88
C LYS A 87 8.95 13.37 6.39
N GLY A 88 7.89 13.68 7.13
CA GLY A 88 6.52 13.43 6.70
C GLY A 88 6.07 14.34 5.56
N LEU A 89 6.51 15.60 5.52
CA LEU A 89 6.26 16.51 4.39
C LEU A 89 7.01 16.06 3.13
N GLU A 90 8.25 15.58 3.26
CA GLU A 90 9.00 14.96 2.16
C GLU A 90 8.27 13.73 1.60
N ALA A 91 7.83 12.83 2.49
CA ALA A 91 7.05 11.65 2.10
C ALA A 91 5.71 12.02 1.43
N LYS A 92 5.04 13.09 1.89
CA LYS A 92 3.87 13.65 1.20
C LYS A 92 4.24 14.16 -0.19
N GLY A 93 5.36 14.88 -0.32
CA GLY A 93 5.87 15.35 -1.61
C GLY A 93 6.10 14.19 -2.59
N PHE A 94 6.73 13.11 -2.13
CA PHE A 94 6.94 11.88 -2.89
C PHE A 94 5.61 11.22 -3.30
N PHE A 95 4.66 11.05 -2.37
CA PHE A 95 3.31 10.58 -2.66
C PHE A 95 2.62 11.42 -3.75
N LEU A 96 2.74 12.75 -3.67
CA LEU A 96 2.10 13.67 -4.62
C LEU A 96 2.68 13.58 -6.03
N LYS A 97 3.90 13.03 -6.21
CA LYS A 97 4.44 12.75 -7.56
C LYS A 97 3.62 11.69 -8.29
N PHE A 98 3.26 10.61 -7.60
CA PHE A 98 2.37 9.59 -8.17
C PHE A 98 0.95 10.11 -8.33
N TYR A 99 0.44 10.88 -7.35
CA TYR A 99 -0.92 11.42 -7.38
C TYR A 99 -1.16 12.33 -8.59
N ASN A 100 -0.14 13.11 -8.99
CA ASN A 100 -0.20 14.03 -10.12
C ASN A 100 0.49 13.48 -11.37
N ALA A 101 0.82 12.18 -11.42
CA ALA A 101 1.50 11.61 -12.58
C ALA A 101 0.64 11.71 -13.84
N ASP A 102 1.31 11.82 -14.99
CA ASP A 102 0.69 11.91 -16.31
C ASP A 102 0.28 10.52 -16.80
N CYS A 103 -0.77 9.98 -16.17
CA CYS A 103 -1.44 8.73 -16.52
C CYS A 103 -2.93 8.85 -16.22
N ASP A 104 -3.78 8.28 -17.07
CA ASP A 104 -5.24 8.35 -16.91
C ASP A 104 -5.75 7.41 -15.82
N ARG A 105 -5.02 6.31 -15.56
CA ARG A 105 -5.40 5.29 -14.57
C ARG A 105 -4.33 5.15 -13.48
N ILE A 106 -4.65 5.63 -12.29
CA ILE A 106 -3.72 5.61 -11.15
C ILE A 106 -4.43 5.04 -9.93
N ALA A 107 -3.79 4.10 -9.25
CA ALA A 107 -4.13 3.68 -7.90
C ALA A 107 -2.93 3.90 -6.99
N ILE A 108 -3.12 4.60 -5.87
CA ILE A 108 -2.09 4.73 -4.83
C ILE A 108 -2.62 4.08 -3.57
N GLU A 109 -1.86 3.14 -3.01
CA GLU A 109 -2.17 2.47 -1.76
C GLU A 109 -1.31 3.06 -0.63
N ASN A 110 -1.96 3.39 0.49
CA ASN A 110 -1.26 3.83 1.68
C ASN A 110 -2.08 3.60 2.95
N PRO A 111 -1.47 3.40 4.13
CA PRO A 111 -2.22 3.40 5.38
C PRO A 111 -2.86 4.76 5.67
N VAL A 112 -3.76 4.78 6.65
CA VAL A 112 -4.30 6.03 7.20
C VAL A 112 -3.16 6.93 7.68
N SER A 113 -3.02 8.11 7.08
CA SER A 113 -2.01 9.11 7.45
C SER A 113 -2.45 9.98 8.63
N SER A 114 -1.49 10.55 9.36
CA SER A 114 -1.74 11.54 10.42
C SER A 114 -2.37 12.81 9.83
N LYS A 115 -3.40 13.35 10.48
CA LYS A 115 -4.17 14.51 9.97
C LYS A 115 -3.31 15.75 9.68
N VAL A 116 -2.23 15.95 10.43
CA VAL A 116 -1.34 17.12 10.29
C VAL A 116 -0.71 17.24 8.90
N PHE A 117 -0.59 16.14 8.16
CA PHE A 117 -0.03 16.15 6.80
C PHE A 117 -1.03 16.62 5.74
N GLN A 118 -2.33 16.71 6.06
CA GLN A 118 -3.36 17.21 5.14
C GLN A 118 -3.26 16.55 3.75
N MET A 119 -3.28 15.21 3.74
CA MET A 119 -3.23 14.43 2.50
C MET A 119 -4.49 14.70 1.65
N PRO A 120 -4.42 14.54 0.31
CA PRO A 120 -5.60 14.60 -0.54
C PRO A 120 -6.70 13.66 -0.04
N ARG A 121 -7.96 13.99 -0.35
CA ARG A 121 -9.09 13.10 -0.04
C ARG A 121 -8.90 11.76 -0.74
N HIS A 122 -8.99 10.67 0.01
CA HIS A 122 -8.92 9.32 -0.52
C HIS A 122 -10.24 8.93 -1.20
N SER A 123 -10.17 7.99 -2.14
CA SER A 123 -11.34 7.49 -2.88
C SER A 123 -12.09 6.40 -2.12
N GLN A 124 -11.36 5.55 -1.38
CA GLN A 124 -11.94 4.47 -0.57
C GLN A 124 -11.01 4.02 0.55
N GLU A 125 -11.59 3.35 1.55
CA GLU A 125 -10.89 2.57 2.57
C GLU A 125 -11.18 1.09 2.33
N ILE A 126 -10.18 0.23 2.48
CA ILE A 126 -10.28 -1.22 2.32
C ILE A 126 -9.63 -1.95 3.49
N GLN A 127 -9.98 -3.21 3.67
CA GLN A 127 -9.43 -4.11 4.67
C GLN A 127 -9.02 -5.43 4.04
N PRO A 128 -7.94 -6.09 4.52
CA PRO A 128 -7.51 -7.39 3.98
C PRO A 128 -8.61 -8.46 3.97
N TYR A 129 -9.35 -8.60 5.08
CA TYR A 129 -10.41 -9.62 5.20
C TYR A 129 -11.53 -9.48 4.15
N GLU A 130 -11.73 -8.29 3.57
CA GLU A 130 -12.74 -8.04 2.53
C GLU A 130 -12.35 -8.68 1.18
N TYR A 131 -11.09 -9.12 1.04
CA TYR A 131 -10.49 -9.67 -0.19
C TYR A 131 -9.91 -11.06 0.02
N ASP A 132 -10.32 -11.76 1.07
CA ASP A 132 -9.68 -12.98 1.54
C ASP A 132 -10.65 -14.18 1.49
N PRO A 133 -10.98 -14.70 0.29
CA PRO A 133 -11.94 -15.79 0.14
C PRO A 133 -11.47 -17.09 0.80
N GLU A 134 -10.16 -17.30 0.89
CA GLU A 134 -9.55 -18.48 1.50
C GLU A 134 -9.31 -18.33 3.02
N ASN A 135 -9.69 -17.19 3.60
CA ASN A 135 -9.54 -16.89 5.04
C ASN A 135 -8.08 -17.01 5.56
N GLU A 136 -7.09 -16.66 4.72
CA GLU A 136 -5.66 -16.65 5.05
C GLU A 136 -5.22 -15.36 5.77
N HIS A 137 -5.87 -14.25 5.43
CA HIS A 137 -5.64 -12.91 5.96
C HIS A 137 -6.91 -12.28 6.57
N PRO A 138 -7.58 -12.94 7.54
CA PRO A 138 -8.86 -12.48 8.12
C PRO A 138 -8.66 -11.35 9.14
N TYR A 139 -7.83 -10.37 8.80
CA TYR A 139 -7.36 -9.35 9.72
C TYR A 139 -7.78 -7.96 9.27
N THR A 140 -7.98 -7.08 10.25
CA THR A 140 -8.08 -5.64 10.00
C THR A 140 -6.69 -5.04 9.83
N LYS A 141 -6.51 -4.30 8.75
CA LYS A 141 -5.37 -3.42 8.51
C LYS A 141 -5.83 -2.35 7.52
N LYS A 142 -6.51 -1.35 8.07
CA LYS A 142 -7.14 -0.31 7.27
C LYS A 142 -6.14 0.36 6.33
N THR A 143 -6.41 0.25 5.05
CA THR A 143 -5.66 0.84 3.96
C THR A 143 -6.56 1.80 3.19
N ARG A 144 -5.98 2.86 2.64
CA ARG A 144 -6.66 3.83 1.77
C ARG A 144 -6.16 3.69 0.35
N LEU A 145 -7.09 3.87 -0.60
CA LEU A 145 -6.76 4.02 -2.00
C LEU A 145 -7.08 5.44 -2.48
N TRP A 146 -6.19 6.00 -3.30
CA TRP A 146 -6.43 7.19 -4.10
C TRP A 146 -6.49 6.76 -5.55
N LEU A 147 -7.66 6.88 -6.16
CA LEU A 147 -7.97 6.37 -7.48
C LEU A 147 -8.20 7.53 -8.46
N LYS A 148 -7.57 7.46 -9.63
CA LYS A 148 -7.79 8.34 -10.79
C LYS A 148 -8.12 7.46 -11.98
N GLY A 149 -9.25 7.72 -12.65
CA GLY A 149 -9.70 6.96 -13.83
C GLY A 149 -9.92 5.47 -13.60
N LEU A 150 -10.02 5.02 -12.35
CA LEU A 150 -10.27 3.63 -11.96
C LEU A 150 -11.55 3.54 -11.11
N PRO A 151 -12.38 2.50 -11.31
CA PRO A 151 -13.51 2.25 -10.42
C PRO A 151 -13.03 1.86 -9.02
N GLN A 152 -13.89 2.07 -8.03
CA GLN A 152 -13.65 1.60 -6.66
C GLN A 152 -13.41 0.09 -6.64
N LEU A 153 -12.40 -0.36 -5.89
CA LEU A 153 -12.08 -1.80 -5.75
C LEU A 153 -13.21 -2.50 -5.00
N ILE A 154 -13.73 -3.58 -5.58
CA ILE A 154 -14.88 -4.33 -5.09
C ILE A 154 -14.37 -5.48 -4.22
N PRO A 155 -14.83 -5.60 -2.96
CA PRO A 155 -14.55 -6.75 -2.11
C PRO A 155 -14.87 -8.08 -2.78
N THR A 156 -13.93 -9.02 -2.79
CA THR A 156 -14.20 -10.40 -3.26
C THR A 156 -14.92 -11.24 -2.20
N SER A 157 -14.88 -10.79 -0.93
CA SER A 157 -15.49 -11.44 0.23
C SER A 157 -16.24 -10.40 1.09
N PRO A 158 -17.31 -9.76 0.58
CA PRO A 158 -17.97 -8.64 1.25
C PRO A 158 -18.60 -8.98 2.61
N ASP A 159 -18.99 -10.24 2.83
CA ASP A 159 -19.60 -10.70 4.08
C ASP A 159 -18.60 -11.25 5.10
N ALA A 160 -17.30 -11.27 4.76
CA ALA A 160 -16.26 -11.75 5.65
C ALA A 160 -16.14 -10.88 6.91
N LYS A 161 -15.79 -11.53 8.04
CA LYS A 161 -15.62 -10.86 9.33
C LYS A 161 -14.19 -11.02 9.81
N PRO A 162 -13.53 -9.94 10.28
CA PRO A 162 -12.18 -10.04 10.79
C PRO A 162 -12.13 -10.79 12.12
N ILE A 163 -11.06 -11.56 12.33
CA ILE A 163 -10.78 -12.22 13.61
C ILE A 163 -9.89 -11.36 14.54
N GLY A 164 -9.34 -10.24 14.05
CA GLY A 164 -8.51 -9.33 14.83
C GLY A 164 -7.70 -8.34 14.01
N PRO A 165 -6.83 -7.53 14.64
CA PRO A 165 -5.89 -6.66 13.93
C PRO A 165 -4.70 -7.43 13.35
N TYR A 166 -4.22 -7.01 12.18
CA TYR A 166 -2.99 -7.58 11.61
C TYR A 166 -1.75 -7.09 12.37
N VAL A 167 -1.67 -5.78 12.63
CA VAL A 167 -0.53 -5.16 13.32
C VAL A 167 -0.86 -4.97 14.81
N PRO A 168 0.02 -5.37 15.74
CA PRO A 168 -0.19 -5.14 17.17
C PRO A 168 -0.28 -3.65 17.50
N ALA A 169 -1.36 -3.22 18.16
CA ALA A 169 -1.45 -1.89 18.74
C ALA A 169 -0.67 -1.83 20.08
N GLY A 170 -0.04 -0.69 20.39
CA GLY A 170 0.67 -0.51 21.66
C GLY A 170 -0.21 -0.69 22.91
N THR A 171 -1.53 -0.51 22.77
CA THR A 171 -2.55 -0.76 23.79
C THR A 171 -2.89 -2.25 23.97
N GLY A 172 -2.64 -3.09 22.97
CA GLY A 172 -2.78 -4.55 23.03
C GLY A 172 -1.71 -5.24 23.89
N ARG A 173 -0.76 -4.49 24.47
CA ARG A 173 0.27 -5.03 25.38
C ARG A 173 -0.31 -5.63 26.67
N LYS A 174 -1.46 -5.15 27.11
CA LYS A 174 -2.11 -5.62 28.35
C LYS A 174 -3.11 -6.76 28.10
N ASP A 175 -3.51 -6.98 26.86
CA ASP A 175 -4.53 -7.96 26.47
C ASP A 175 -4.04 -8.76 25.27
N ARG A 176 -3.55 -9.98 25.53
CA ARG A 176 -2.99 -10.88 24.50
C ARG A 176 -4.01 -11.27 23.44
N ASN A 177 -5.31 -11.19 23.73
CA ASN A 177 -6.39 -11.47 22.76
C ASN A 177 -6.57 -10.32 21.75
N LYS A 178 -5.97 -9.15 22.01
CA LYS A 178 -5.92 -8.00 21.09
C LYS A 178 -4.56 -7.84 20.42
N TYR A 179 -3.70 -8.85 20.56
CA TYR A 179 -2.37 -8.85 19.97
C TYR A 179 -2.50 -9.15 18.46
N GLY A 180 -1.89 -8.32 17.62
CA GLY A 180 -2.02 -8.49 16.17
C GLY A 180 -1.29 -9.74 15.67
N ALA A 181 -1.72 -10.26 14.52
CA ALA A 181 -1.19 -11.49 13.94
C ALA A 181 0.27 -11.40 13.44
N ALA A 182 0.74 -10.22 13.04
CA ALA A 182 2.09 -10.05 12.55
C ALA A 182 3.15 -10.20 13.66
N LYS A 183 4.20 -10.99 13.39
CA LYS A 183 5.35 -11.13 14.30
C LYS A 183 6.03 -9.76 14.49
N ARG A 184 6.47 -9.47 15.73
CA ARG A 184 7.14 -8.21 16.09
C ARG A 184 8.67 -8.43 16.02
N GLY A 185 9.40 -7.45 15.48
CA GLY A 185 10.84 -7.55 15.18
C GLY A 185 11.14 -6.80 13.88
N ASP A 186 12.18 -7.22 13.16
CA ASP A 186 12.64 -6.66 11.87
C ASP A 186 11.65 -6.86 10.71
N ASP A 187 10.46 -7.38 11.00
CA ASP A 187 9.46 -7.73 10.01
C ASP A 187 8.64 -6.53 9.47
N ALA A 188 9.19 -5.32 9.56
CA ALA A 188 8.58 -4.14 8.96
C ALA A 188 8.36 -4.32 7.45
N LYS A 189 9.29 -5.04 6.80
CA LYS A 189 9.23 -5.38 5.38
C LYS A 189 8.02 -6.26 5.05
N ASN A 190 7.82 -7.41 5.73
CA ASN A 190 6.64 -8.23 5.41
C ASN A 190 5.32 -7.55 5.79
N ARG A 191 5.31 -6.72 6.84
CA ARG A 191 4.11 -5.93 7.15
C ARG A 191 3.82 -4.83 6.14
N ALA A 192 4.76 -4.45 5.27
CA ALA A 192 4.53 -3.47 4.22
C ALA A 192 3.98 -4.11 2.93
N LYS A 193 4.15 -5.42 2.75
CA LYS A 193 3.68 -6.13 1.55
C LYS A 193 2.16 -6.03 1.38
N THR A 194 1.75 -5.83 0.14
CA THR A 194 0.34 -5.91 -0.27
C THR A 194 -0.18 -7.32 -0.02
N PHE A 195 -1.39 -7.44 0.50
CA PHE A 195 -2.00 -8.75 0.74
C PHE A 195 -2.33 -9.44 -0.59
N PRO A 196 -2.10 -10.76 -0.72
CA PRO A 196 -2.35 -11.49 -1.97
C PRO A 196 -3.77 -11.30 -2.52
N GLY A 197 -4.79 -11.36 -1.65
CA GLY A 197 -6.18 -11.15 -2.03
C GLY A 197 -6.46 -9.75 -2.61
N ILE A 198 -5.91 -8.71 -2.00
CA ILE A 198 -5.99 -7.33 -2.52
C ILE A 198 -5.24 -7.22 -3.85
N ALA A 199 -4.03 -7.79 -3.95
CA ALA A 199 -3.22 -7.74 -5.16
C ALA A 199 -3.92 -8.40 -6.34
N LYS A 200 -4.52 -9.58 -6.11
CA LYS A 200 -5.34 -10.29 -7.10
C LYS A 200 -6.55 -9.46 -7.52
N ALA A 201 -7.30 -8.91 -6.56
CA ALA A 201 -8.46 -8.06 -6.88
C ALA A 201 -8.08 -6.82 -7.69
N MET A 202 -6.97 -6.15 -7.34
CA MET A 202 -6.45 -4.99 -8.11
C MET A 202 -6.13 -5.39 -9.55
N ALA A 203 -5.43 -6.52 -9.74
CA ALA A 203 -5.07 -7.01 -11.07
C ALA A 203 -6.30 -7.44 -11.88
N GLU A 204 -7.19 -8.24 -11.32
CA GLU A 204 -8.38 -8.74 -12.01
C GLU A 204 -9.35 -7.61 -12.35
N GLN A 205 -9.59 -6.67 -11.44
CA GLN A 205 -10.59 -5.62 -11.67
C GLN A 205 -10.08 -4.47 -12.55
N TRP A 206 -8.83 -4.05 -12.39
CA TRP A 206 -8.29 -2.91 -13.15
C TRP A 206 -7.47 -3.33 -14.38
N GLY A 207 -6.94 -4.56 -14.35
CA GLY A 207 -6.21 -5.19 -15.44
C GLY A 207 -7.09 -6.05 -16.35
N GLY A 208 -8.06 -6.77 -15.77
CA GLY A 208 -8.93 -7.69 -16.50
C GLY A 208 -9.68 -7.03 -17.65
N GLN A 209 -9.92 -7.81 -18.70
CA GLN A 209 -10.85 -7.41 -19.76
C GLN A 209 -12.25 -7.32 -19.14
N LEU A 210 -12.89 -6.15 -19.29
CA LEU A 210 -14.33 -6.00 -19.10
C LEU A 210 -15.10 -7.03 -19.93
#